data_AF-A0A661R985-F1
#
_entry.id   AF-A0A661R985-F1
#
_cell.length_a   1.000
_cell.length_b   1.000
_cell.length_c   1.000
_cell.angle_alpha   90.00
_cell.angle_beta   90.00
_cell.angle_gamma   90.00
#
_symmetry.space_group_name_H-M   'P 1'
#
loop_
_entity.id
_entity.type
_entity.pdbx_description
1 polymer ?
#
loop_
_entity_poly.entity_id
_entity_poly.type
_entity_poly.pdbx_seq_one_letter_code
_entity_poly.pdbx_strand_id
1 'polypeptide(L)'
;MSHIHEALKKAQKERDVRHYKYHGIASAAGYRDKSFRSKAAWLATFILILVAFTSYLWLIPKTAQTPGFEGTRSEAALSQTSSESEPAINAAQMYEQARRLQKKGHLREAKYLYEKALKLDPDHVDALNNLGVINISLTDYASAQHNFEKAIGLRPDYVDAYYNLACLHSLKGEVSQSLAHLKKAILLDQSVRSWARTDADLENLRGTKEFEELMGLHDSTRISQPCPSQ
;
A
#
# COMPACT_ATOMS: atom_id res chain seq x y z
N MET A 1 27.85 23.34 -8.07
CA MET A 1 26.44 23.23 -7.61
C MET A 1 26.45 23.35 -6.10
N SER A 2 25.71 24.30 -5.51
CA SER A 2 25.78 24.61 -4.07
C SER A 2 25.16 23.51 -3.21
N HIS A 3 25.84 23.11 -2.12
CA HIS A 3 25.33 22.16 -1.12
C HIS A 3 23.95 22.55 -0.56
N ILE A 4 23.63 23.86 -0.54
CA ILE A 4 22.34 24.38 -0.09
C ILE A 4 21.22 23.97 -1.05
N HIS A 5 21.48 23.97 -2.36
CA HIS A 5 20.49 23.61 -3.37
C HIS A 5 20.16 22.11 -3.36
N GLU A 6 21.16 21.28 -3.06
CA GLU A 6 20.99 19.83 -2.92
C GLU A 6 20.27 19.47 -1.62
N ALA A 7 20.60 20.13 -0.51
CA ALA A 7 19.87 20.01 0.75
C ALA A 7 18.41 20.43 0.62
N LEU A 8 18.12 21.53 -0.10
CA LEU A 8 16.75 21.96 -0.39
C LEU A 8 16.00 20.95 -1.26
N LYS A 9 16.61 20.44 -2.33
CA LYS A 9 15.98 19.37 -3.15
C LYS A 9 15.71 18.10 -2.35
N LYS A 10 16.62 17.72 -1.46
CA LYS A 10 16.45 16.56 -0.57
C LYS A 10 15.30 16.81 0.41
N ALA A 11 15.27 17.96 1.07
CA ALA A 11 14.20 18.34 1.98
C ALA A 11 12.84 18.44 1.27
N GLN A 12 12.81 18.99 0.06
CA GLN A 12 11.61 19.06 -0.78
C GLN A 12 11.12 17.66 -1.15
N LYS A 13 12.03 16.79 -1.60
CA LYS A 13 11.71 15.39 -1.93
C LYS A 13 11.23 14.61 -0.72
N GLU A 14 11.82 14.79 0.45
CA GLU A 14 11.37 14.18 1.71
C GLU A 14 10.00 14.72 2.15
N ARG A 15 9.72 16.00 1.89
CA ARG A 15 8.40 16.62 2.11
C ARG A 15 7.36 16.05 1.15
N ASP A 16 7.69 15.91 -0.13
CA ASP A 16 6.78 15.45 -1.18
C ASP A 16 6.52 13.92 -1.08
N VAL A 17 7.54 13.13 -0.68
CA VAL A 17 7.38 11.71 -0.34
C VAL A 17 6.47 11.54 0.88
N ARG A 18 6.56 12.42 1.88
CA ARG A 18 5.60 12.49 3.00
C ARG A 18 4.19 12.88 2.53
N HIS A 19 4.07 13.83 1.61
CA HIS A 19 2.79 14.27 1.06
C HIS A 19 2.05 13.16 0.27
N TYR A 20 2.77 12.29 -0.45
CA TYR A 20 2.17 11.12 -1.10
C TYR A 20 1.71 10.04 -0.12
N LYS A 21 2.33 9.96 1.06
CA LYS A 21 2.09 8.88 2.04
C LYS A 21 0.69 8.91 2.65
N TYR A 22 0.06 10.08 2.73
CA TYR A 22 -1.24 10.30 3.40
C TYR A 22 -2.31 10.87 2.46
N HIS A 23 -2.26 10.55 1.17
CA HIS A 23 -3.37 10.88 0.28
C HIS A 23 -4.47 9.82 0.45
N GLY A 24 -5.50 10.14 1.24
CA GLY A 24 -6.71 9.35 1.52
C GLY A 24 -6.55 7.83 1.37
N ILE A 25 -6.32 7.12 2.47
CA ILE A 25 -6.30 5.65 2.52
C ILE A 25 -7.58 5.07 1.89
N ALA A 26 -8.73 5.73 2.08
CA ALA A 26 -9.99 5.35 1.41
C ALA A 26 -10.03 5.76 -0.07
N SER A 27 -9.39 6.85 -0.46
CA SER A 27 -9.28 7.24 -1.88
C SER A 27 -8.41 6.27 -2.70
N ALA A 28 -7.41 5.64 -2.07
CA ALA A 28 -6.66 4.51 -2.63
C ALA A 28 -7.49 3.22 -2.73
N ALA A 29 -8.48 3.03 -1.85
CA ALA A 29 -9.44 1.90 -1.89
C ALA A 29 -10.40 1.97 -3.09
N GLY A 30 -10.53 3.13 -3.74
CA GLY A 30 -11.30 3.32 -4.97
C GLY A 30 -10.67 2.69 -6.23
N TYR A 31 -9.54 1.98 -6.11
CA TYR A 31 -8.92 1.27 -7.23
C TYR A 31 -9.75 0.04 -7.64
N ARG A 32 -10.80 0.26 -8.43
CA ARG A 32 -11.48 -0.80 -9.19
C ARG A 32 -10.43 -1.48 -10.07
N ASP A 33 -10.10 -2.72 -9.76
CA ASP A 33 -9.26 -3.58 -10.59
C ASP A 33 -9.86 -3.66 -12.00
N LYS A 34 -9.29 -2.90 -12.93
CA LYS A 34 -9.67 -2.93 -14.36
C LYS A 34 -9.29 -4.26 -15.01
N SER A 35 -8.54 -5.16 -14.34
CA SER A 35 -8.15 -6.47 -14.87
C SER A 35 -9.31 -7.45 -15.03
N PHE A 36 -10.44 -7.24 -14.35
CA PHE A 36 -11.58 -8.13 -14.50
C PHE A 36 -12.17 -8.09 -15.93
N ARG A 37 -12.22 -6.90 -16.55
CA ARG A 37 -12.70 -6.74 -17.93
C ARG A 37 -11.69 -7.28 -18.97
N SER A 38 -10.39 -7.22 -18.69
CA SER A 38 -9.37 -7.75 -19.61
C SER A 38 -9.26 -9.28 -19.54
N LYS A 39 -9.43 -9.89 -18.36
CA LYS A 39 -9.44 -11.36 -18.19
C LYS A 39 -10.65 -12.01 -18.87
N ALA A 40 -11.82 -11.37 -18.81
CA ALA A 40 -13.02 -11.84 -19.53
C ALA A 40 -12.84 -11.78 -21.06
N ALA A 41 -12.18 -10.73 -21.57
CA ALA A 41 -11.83 -10.63 -22.99
C ALA A 41 -10.83 -11.73 -23.43
N TRP A 42 -9.81 -12.01 -22.60
CA TRP A 42 -8.84 -13.08 -22.86
C TRP A 42 -9.47 -14.48 -22.86
N LEU A 43 -10.41 -14.75 -21.93
CA LEU A 43 -11.17 -15.99 -21.90
C LEU A 43 -12.06 -16.15 -23.15
N ALA A 44 -12.74 -15.09 -23.57
CA ALA A 44 -13.55 -15.13 -24.79
C ALA A 44 -12.70 -15.38 -26.05
N THR A 45 -11.54 -14.75 -26.16
CA THR A 45 -10.61 -15.01 -27.27
C THR A 45 -10.03 -16.42 -27.23
N PHE A 46 -9.72 -16.95 -26.04
CA PHE A 46 -9.21 -18.31 -25.87
C PHE A 46 -10.27 -19.35 -26.27
N ILE A 47 -11.53 -19.13 -25.89
CA ILE A 47 -12.66 -19.99 -26.29
C ILE A 47 -12.85 -19.94 -27.83
N LEU A 48 -12.78 -18.76 -28.46
CA LEU A 48 -12.84 -18.64 -29.92
C LEU A 48 -11.72 -19.39 -30.62
N ILE A 49 -10.49 -19.34 -30.10
CA ILE A 49 -9.34 -20.08 -30.63
C ILE A 49 -9.55 -21.59 -30.49
N LEU A 50 -10.06 -22.07 -29.35
CA LEU A 50 -10.36 -23.50 -29.17
C LEU A 50 -11.44 -23.99 -30.14
N VAL A 51 -12.51 -23.21 -30.34
CA VAL A 51 -13.55 -23.55 -31.32
C VAL A 51 -12.97 -23.60 -32.74
N ALA A 52 -12.16 -22.61 -33.13
CA ALA A 52 -11.49 -22.60 -34.44
C ALA A 52 -10.52 -23.78 -34.61
N PHE A 53 -9.76 -24.14 -33.57
CA PHE A 53 -8.83 -25.27 -33.58
C PHE A 53 -9.57 -26.62 -33.71
N THR A 54 -10.69 -26.79 -33.01
CA THR A 54 -11.53 -28.00 -33.14
C THR A 54 -12.16 -28.14 -34.52
N SER A 55 -12.54 -27.03 -35.18
CA SER A 55 -12.97 -27.05 -36.59
C SER A 55 -11.82 -27.36 -37.55
N TYR A 56 -10.62 -26.85 -37.28
CA TYR A 56 -9.43 -27.07 -38.13
C TYR A 56 -8.92 -28.52 -38.07
N LEU A 57 -8.99 -29.16 -36.90
CA LEU A 57 -8.64 -30.58 -36.69
C LEU A 57 -9.53 -31.57 -37.47
N TRP A 58 -10.75 -31.18 -37.83
CA TRP A 58 -11.65 -32.01 -38.64
C TRP A 58 -11.34 -31.95 -40.14
N LEU A 59 -10.54 -30.96 -40.57
CA LEU A 59 -10.17 -30.70 -41.96
C LEU A 59 -8.70 -31.06 -42.26
N ILE A 60 -8.14 -32.04 -41.54
CA ILE A 60 -6.85 -32.65 -41.89
C ILE A 60 -7.14 -34.04 -42.46
N PRO A 61 -6.93 -34.28 -43.76
CA PRO A 61 -7.02 -35.63 -44.30
C PRO A 61 -5.96 -36.51 -43.63
N LYS A 62 -6.38 -37.64 -43.06
CA LYS A 62 -5.48 -38.68 -42.54
C LYS A 62 -4.58 -39.15 -43.68
N THR A 63 -3.37 -38.64 -43.74
CA THR A 63 -2.29 -39.22 -44.52
C THR A 63 -1.31 -39.84 -43.55
N ALA A 64 -1.17 -41.16 -43.71
CA ALA A 64 -0.19 -41.95 -43.02
C ALA A 64 1.21 -41.53 -43.47
N GLN A 65 2.11 -41.34 -42.51
CA GLN A 65 3.49 -41.87 -42.51
C GLN A 65 4.18 -41.36 -41.25
N THR A 66 4.51 -42.28 -40.35
CA THR A 66 5.53 -42.10 -39.32
C THR A 66 6.88 -42.45 -39.94
N PRO A 67 7.82 -41.51 -40.12
CA PRO A 67 9.22 -41.88 -40.26
C PRO A 67 9.76 -42.15 -38.86
N GLY A 68 10.32 -43.34 -38.67
CA GLY A 68 11.19 -43.63 -37.54
C GLY A 68 12.38 -42.69 -37.56
N PHE A 69 12.67 -42.10 -36.41
CA PHE A 69 13.94 -41.45 -36.16
C PHE A 69 14.49 -42.01 -34.84
N GLU A 70 15.28 -43.06 -34.98
CA GLU A 70 16.27 -43.44 -33.97
C GLU A 70 17.31 -42.32 -33.91
N GLY A 71 17.36 -41.64 -32.77
CA GLY A 71 18.34 -40.61 -32.46
C GLY A 71 18.80 -40.76 -31.02
N THR A 72 19.73 -41.71 -30.83
CA THR A 72 20.76 -41.77 -29.77
C THR A 72 20.41 -41.19 -28.40
N ARG A 73 20.04 -42.08 -27.48
CA ARG A 73 20.18 -41.88 -26.03
C ARG A 73 21.67 -41.80 -25.70
N SER A 74 22.20 -40.58 -25.65
CA SER A 74 23.46 -40.28 -24.97
C SER A 74 23.16 -39.94 -23.51
N GLU A 75 23.23 -40.95 -22.65
CA GLU A 75 23.57 -40.72 -21.24
C GLU A 75 25.00 -40.19 -21.18
N ALA A 76 25.17 -38.91 -20.81
CA ALA A 76 26.32 -38.35 -20.08
C ALA A 76 26.41 -36.83 -20.27
N ALA A 77 25.72 -36.08 -19.42
CA ALA A 77 26.16 -34.74 -19.01
C ALA A 77 25.49 -34.37 -17.68
N LEU A 78 25.67 -35.23 -16.69
CA LEU A 78 25.55 -34.83 -15.30
C LEU A 78 26.86 -34.13 -14.96
N SER A 79 26.92 -32.82 -15.17
CA SER A 79 27.90 -31.96 -14.51
C SER A 79 27.50 -30.50 -14.68
N GLN A 80 27.19 -29.90 -13.52
CA GLN A 80 27.25 -28.47 -13.25
C GLN A 80 26.11 -27.62 -13.83
N THR A 81 24.91 -27.81 -13.29
CA THR A 81 24.30 -26.64 -12.66
C THR A 81 24.77 -26.64 -11.22
N SER A 82 25.83 -25.88 -10.96
CA SER A 82 26.12 -25.37 -9.64
C SER A 82 24.81 -24.92 -9.02
N SER A 83 24.48 -25.51 -7.88
CA SER A 83 23.50 -25.04 -6.93
C SER A 83 23.77 -23.57 -6.62
N GLU A 84 23.27 -22.66 -7.46
CA GLU A 84 22.79 -21.38 -7.01
C GLU A 84 21.54 -21.70 -6.22
N SER A 85 21.72 -21.93 -4.92
CA SER A 85 20.60 -21.84 -3.99
C SER A 85 19.95 -20.49 -4.26
N GLU A 86 18.69 -20.48 -4.71
CA GLU A 86 17.91 -19.22 -4.73
C GLU A 86 18.18 -18.52 -3.41
N PRO A 87 18.59 -17.23 -3.40
CA PRO A 87 18.83 -16.54 -2.14
C PRO A 87 17.54 -16.64 -1.35
N ALA A 88 17.57 -17.35 -0.21
CA ALA A 88 16.40 -17.54 0.62
C ALA A 88 15.80 -16.16 0.90
N ILE A 89 14.64 -15.89 0.30
CA ILE A 89 14.08 -14.54 0.30
C ILE A 89 13.86 -14.14 1.76
N ASN A 90 14.59 -13.14 2.22
CA ASN A 90 14.49 -12.69 3.61
C ASN A 90 13.32 -11.72 3.80
N ALA A 91 12.97 -11.44 5.06
CA ALA A 91 11.83 -10.56 5.39
C ALA A 91 11.90 -9.20 4.69
N ALA A 92 13.10 -8.60 4.65
CA ALA A 92 13.32 -7.29 4.02
C ALA A 92 13.07 -7.30 2.50
N GLN A 93 13.50 -8.35 1.81
CA GLN A 93 13.23 -8.52 0.37
C GLN A 93 11.72 -8.67 0.09
N MET A 94 11.02 -9.46 0.91
CA MET A 94 9.56 -9.62 0.79
C MET A 94 8.83 -8.30 1.03
N TYR A 95 9.22 -7.56 2.07
CA TYR A 95 8.69 -6.23 2.37
C TYR A 95 8.89 -5.26 1.19
N GLU A 96 10.10 -5.21 0.63
CA GLU A 96 10.42 -4.32 -0.50
C GLU A 96 9.61 -4.67 -1.75
N GLN A 97 9.42 -5.95 -2.04
CA GLN A 97 8.57 -6.40 -3.14
C GLN A 97 7.10 -6.07 -2.88
N ALA A 98 6.60 -6.31 -1.67
CA ALA A 98 5.24 -5.97 -1.26
C ALA A 98 4.96 -4.47 -1.45
N ARG A 99 5.89 -3.62 -1.04
CA ARG A 99 5.80 -2.16 -1.19
C ARG A 99 5.75 -1.72 -2.65
N ARG A 100 6.51 -2.38 -3.53
CA ARG A 100 6.45 -2.12 -4.99
C ARG A 100 5.10 -2.54 -5.58
N LEU A 101 4.56 -3.68 -5.17
CA LEU A 101 3.24 -4.15 -5.62
C LEU A 101 2.11 -3.25 -5.12
N GLN A 102 2.17 -2.81 -3.87
CA GLN A 102 1.23 -1.86 -3.29
C GLN A 102 1.20 -0.56 -4.11
N LYS A 103 2.36 0.00 -4.46
CA LYS A 103 2.45 1.20 -5.32
C LYS A 103 1.84 1.00 -6.72
N LYS A 104 1.80 -0.24 -7.21
CA LYS A 104 1.17 -0.61 -8.49
C LYS A 104 -0.33 -0.91 -8.35
N GLY A 105 -0.90 -0.87 -7.14
CA GLY A 105 -2.30 -1.22 -6.86
C GLY A 105 -2.57 -2.73 -6.78
N HIS A 106 -1.54 -3.58 -6.77
CA HIS A 106 -1.68 -5.04 -6.65
C HIS A 106 -1.86 -5.43 -5.18
N LEU A 107 -2.98 -5.00 -4.57
CA LEU A 107 -3.16 -5.03 -3.11
C LEU A 107 -3.15 -6.45 -2.52
N ARG A 108 -3.74 -7.43 -3.21
CA ARG A 108 -3.78 -8.83 -2.73
C ARG A 108 -2.40 -9.49 -2.73
N GLU A 109 -1.61 -9.27 -3.79
CA GLU A 109 -0.24 -9.78 -3.88
C GLU A 109 0.67 -9.09 -2.85
N ALA A 110 0.50 -7.78 -2.66
CA ALA A 110 1.20 -7.03 -1.63
C ALA A 110 0.85 -7.54 -0.22
N LYS A 111 -0.44 -7.77 0.09
CA LYS A 111 -0.88 -8.37 1.36
C LYS A 111 -0.16 -9.69 1.64
N TYR A 112 -0.18 -10.61 0.67
CA TYR A 112 0.48 -11.90 0.80
C TYR A 112 1.97 -11.78 1.12
N LEU A 113 2.69 -10.86 0.46
CA LEU A 113 4.11 -10.66 0.72
C LEU A 113 4.40 -9.96 2.05
N TYR A 114 3.57 -9.00 2.47
CA TYR A 114 3.70 -8.42 3.82
C TYR A 114 3.44 -9.47 4.91
N GLU A 115 2.42 -10.31 4.76
CA GLU A 115 2.16 -11.41 5.69
C GLU A 115 3.34 -12.40 5.76
N LYS A 116 3.96 -12.73 4.62
CA LYS A 116 5.17 -13.55 4.62
C LYS A 116 6.36 -12.86 5.27
N ALA A 117 6.56 -11.57 5.01
CA ALA A 117 7.61 -10.79 5.68
C ALA A 117 7.42 -10.82 7.20
N LEU A 118 6.18 -10.66 7.67
CA LEU A 118 5.82 -10.69 9.09
C LEU A 118 5.88 -12.09 9.72
N LYS A 119 5.81 -13.17 8.93
CA LYS A 119 6.11 -14.52 9.44
C LYS A 119 7.59 -14.71 9.74
N LEU A 120 8.46 -14.04 8.99
CA LEU A 120 9.91 -14.11 9.16
C LEU A 120 10.42 -13.08 10.19
N ASP A 121 9.80 -11.90 10.22
CA ASP A 121 10.08 -10.83 11.17
C ASP A 121 8.75 -10.25 11.71
N PRO A 122 8.20 -10.84 12.79
CA PRO A 122 6.92 -10.43 13.37
C PRO A 122 6.88 -8.99 13.88
N ASP A 123 8.04 -8.39 14.12
CA ASP A 123 8.18 -7.08 14.76
C ASP A 123 8.54 -5.98 13.75
N HIS A 124 8.47 -6.29 12.45
CA HIS A 124 8.69 -5.33 11.38
C HIS A 124 7.57 -4.26 11.34
N VAL A 125 7.77 -3.17 12.08
CA VAL A 125 6.79 -2.07 12.27
C VAL A 125 6.26 -1.50 10.95
N ASP A 126 7.13 -1.23 9.97
CA ASP A 126 6.67 -0.68 8.68
C ASP A 126 5.85 -1.68 7.85
N ALA A 127 6.10 -2.99 7.99
CA ALA A 127 5.32 -4.03 7.33
C ALA A 127 3.93 -4.17 7.99
N LEU A 128 3.86 -4.12 9.33
CA LEU A 128 2.59 -4.08 10.07
C LEU A 128 1.74 -2.89 9.62
N ASN A 129 2.34 -1.69 9.59
CA ASN A 129 1.63 -0.48 9.17
C ASN A 129 1.13 -0.55 7.73
N ASN A 130 1.97 -0.97 6.78
CA ASN A 130 1.56 -1.06 5.38
C ASN A 130 0.52 -2.17 5.15
N LEU A 131 0.60 -3.28 5.87
CA LEU A 131 -0.43 -4.32 5.86
C LEU A 131 -1.74 -3.79 6.43
N GLY A 132 -1.71 -2.98 7.48
CA GLY A 132 -2.87 -2.29 8.03
C GLY A 132 -3.55 -1.39 6.98
N VAL A 133 -2.79 -0.57 6.27
CA VAL A 133 -3.29 0.27 5.16
C VAL A 133 -3.95 -0.58 4.07
N ILE A 134 -3.33 -1.69 3.67
CA ILE A 134 -3.94 -2.60 2.68
C ILE A 134 -5.23 -3.23 3.21
N ASN A 135 -5.27 -3.60 4.48
CA ASN A 135 -6.47 -4.15 5.09
C ASN A 135 -7.63 -3.15 5.10
N ILE A 136 -7.37 -1.84 5.32
CA ILE A 136 -8.39 -0.79 5.12
C ILE A 136 -8.90 -0.81 3.68
N SER A 137 -8.00 -0.81 2.69
CA SER A 137 -8.39 -0.84 1.27
C SER A 137 -9.16 -2.10 0.87
N LEU A 138 -8.97 -3.19 1.60
CA LEU A 138 -9.70 -4.46 1.46
C LEU A 138 -10.90 -4.56 2.41
N THR A 139 -11.29 -3.49 3.09
CA THR A 139 -12.41 -3.41 4.05
C THR A 139 -12.30 -4.32 5.28
N ASP A 140 -11.11 -4.84 5.56
CA ASP A 140 -10.78 -5.66 6.73
C ASP A 140 -10.32 -4.77 7.89
N TYR A 141 -11.25 -4.00 8.43
CA TYR A 141 -10.97 -2.99 9.45
C TYR A 141 -10.45 -3.57 10.77
N ALA A 142 -10.90 -4.77 11.14
CA ALA A 142 -10.43 -5.44 12.36
C ALA A 142 -8.95 -5.80 12.26
N SER A 143 -8.52 -6.40 11.16
CA SER A 143 -7.11 -6.73 10.95
C SER A 143 -6.26 -5.47 10.76
N ALA A 144 -6.82 -4.41 10.16
CA ALA A 144 -6.14 -3.11 10.07
C ALA A 144 -5.83 -2.53 11.45
N GLN A 145 -6.84 -2.43 12.30
CA GLN A 145 -6.71 -1.94 13.67
C GLN A 145 -5.66 -2.74 14.45
N HIS A 146 -5.75 -4.07 14.42
CA HIS A 146 -4.80 -4.94 15.10
C HIS A 146 -3.35 -4.68 14.68
N ASN A 147 -3.11 -4.52 13.37
CA ASN A 147 -1.77 -4.28 12.86
C ASN A 147 -1.21 -2.91 13.29
N PHE A 148 -2.03 -1.85 13.29
CA PHE A 148 -1.60 -0.54 13.76
C PHE A 148 -1.35 -0.53 15.28
N GLU A 149 -2.21 -1.17 16.07
CA GLU A 149 -2.02 -1.31 17.51
C GLU A 149 -0.74 -2.10 17.83
N LYS A 150 -0.47 -3.18 17.10
CA LYS A 150 0.79 -3.92 17.22
C LYS A 150 2.00 -3.05 16.85
N ALA A 151 1.92 -2.28 15.76
CA ALA A 151 2.97 -1.35 15.37
C ALA A 151 3.25 -0.30 16.45
N ILE A 152 2.21 0.24 17.10
CA ILE A 152 2.32 1.17 18.24
C ILE A 152 2.93 0.49 19.46
N GLY A 153 2.53 -0.76 19.76
CA GLY A 153 3.08 -1.52 20.88
C GLY A 153 4.58 -1.77 20.74
N LEU A 154 5.06 -1.98 19.51
CA LEU A 154 6.48 -2.13 19.21
C LEU A 154 7.24 -0.80 19.13
N ARG A 155 6.58 0.26 18.64
CA ARG A 155 7.17 1.58 18.46
C ARG A 155 6.16 2.69 18.84
N PRO A 156 6.12 3.11 20.12
CA PRO A 156 5.15 4.09 20.63
C PRO A 156 5.29 5.51 20.10
N ASP A 157 6.38 5.83 19.39
CA ASP A 157 6.63 7.11 18.72
C ASP A 157 6.35 7.04 17.20
N TYR A 158 5.76 5.94 16.71
CA TYR A 158 5.47 5.75 15.30
C TYR A 158 4.21 6.52 14.86
N VAL A 159 4.43 7.77 14.41
CA VAL A 159 3.40 8.73 13.98
C VAL A 159 2.39 8.12 12.99
N ASP A 160 2.88 7.35 12.03
CA ASP A 160 2.07 6.74 10.97
C ASP A 160 0.94 5.86 11.49
N ALA A 161 1.22 5.02 12.47
CA ALA A 161 0.21 4.08 12.99
C ALA A 161 -0.88 4.82 13.76
N TYR A 162 -0.53 5.87 14.52
CA TYR A 162 -1.52 6.73 15.17
C TYR A 162 -2.39 7.46 14.16
N TYR A 163 -1.79 8.01 13.10
CA TYR A 163 -2.56 8.68 12.07
C TYR A 163 -3.49 7.71 11.32
N ASN A 164 -2.99 6.53 10.95
CA ASN A 164 -3.79 5.54 10.24
C ASN A 164 -4.94 5.00 11.11
N LEU A 165 -4.76 4.89 12.43
CA LEU A 165 -5.87 4.63 13.35
C LEU A 165 -6.87 5.78 13.38
N ALA A 166 -6.42 7.03 13.38
CA ALA A 166 -7.32 8.18 13.29
C ALA A 166 -8.18 8.12 12.02
N CYS A 167 -7.58 7.87 10.85
CA CYS A 167 -8.31 7.67 9.60
C CYS A 167 -9.26 6.46 9.67
N LEU A 168 -8.83 5.33 10.24
CA LEU A 168 -9.68 4.15 10.39
C LEU A 168 -10.93 4.43 11.25
N HIS A 169 -10.74 5.04 12.41
CA HIS A 169 -11.85 5.41 13.30
C HIS A 169 -12.76 6.46 12.65
N SER A 170 -12.17 7.41 11.92
CA SER A 170 -12.92 8.38 11.13
C SER A 170 -13.81 7.68 10.09
N LEU A 171 -13.28 6.74 9.31
CA LEU A 171 -14.05 5.96 8.33
C LEU A 171 -15.18 5.15 8.96
N LYS A 172 -15.01 4.71 10.21
CA LYS A 172 -16.04 4.01 11.00
C LYS A 172 -17.06 4.97 11.65
N GLY A 173 -16.86 6.29 11.57
CA GLY A 173 -17.70 7.30 12.24
C GLY A 173 -17.41 7.47 13.74
N GLU A 174 -16.33 6.88 14.24
CA GLU A 174 -15.94 6.90 15.66
C GLU A 174 -15.12 8.18 15.96
N VAL A 175 -15.78 9.33 15.90
CA VAL A 175 -15.16 10.67 15.96
C VAL A 175 -14.25 10.84 17.19
N SER A 176 -14.69 10.46 18.38
CA SER A 176 -13.90 10.65 19.62
C SER A 176 -12.61 9.83 19.62
N GLN A 177 -12.63 8.59 19.14
CA GLN A 177 -11.44 7.75 19.03
C GLN A 177 -10.49 8.30 17.96
N SER A 178 -11.04 8.72 16.83
CA SER A 178 -10.28 9.35 15.75
C SER A 178 -9.50 10.57 16.24
N LEU A 179 -10.17 11.50 16.92
CA LEU A 179 -9.55 12.71 17.48
C LEU A 179 -8.47 12.39 18.53
N ALA A 180 -8.67 11.35 19.36
CA ALA A 180 -7.67 10.93 20.33
C ALA A 180 -6.38 10.43 19.66
N HIS A 181 -6.49 9.59 18.63
CA HIS A 181 -5.34 9.11 17.87
C HIS A 181 -4.68 10.23 17.05
N LEU A 182 -5.47 11.11 16.44
CA LEU A 182 -4.97 12.26 15.69
C LEU A 182 -4.19 13.23 16.59
N LYS A 183 -4.71 13.51 17.79
CA LYS A 183 -4.02 14.30 18.82
C LYS A 183 -2.67 13.69 19.18
N LYS A 184 -2.60 12.36 19.34
CA LYS A 184 -1.35 11.66 19.64
C LYS A 184 -0.35 11.76 18.48
N ALA A 185 -0.81 11.61 17.23
CA ALA A 185 0.03 11.82 16.05
C ALA A 185 0.60 13.24 16.00
N ILE A 186 -0.23 14.27 16.20
CA ILE A 186 0.19 15.69 16.22
C ILE A 186 1.18 16.00 17.35
N LEU A 187 1.01 15.37 18.51
CA LEU A 187 1.93 15.51 19.64
C LEU A 187 3.33 14.97 19.31
N LEU A 188 3.41 13.88 18.55
CA LEU A 188 4.66 13.27 18.11
C LEU A 188 5.30 14.04 16.95
N ASP A 189 4.50 14.49 15.98
CA ASP A 189 4.94 15.32 14.85
C ASP A 189 3.91 16.40 14.52
N GLN A 190 4.25 17.65 14.82
CA GLN A 190 3.36 18.78 14.58
C GLN A 190 3.05 19.03 13.10
N SER A 191 3.88 18.53 12.18
CA SER A 191 3.64 18.62 10.74
C SER A 191 2.37 17.88 10.32
N VAL A 192 1.86 16.97 11.16
CA VAL A 192 0.59 16.24 10.98
C VAL A 192 -0.57 17.16 10.66
N ARG A 193 -0.62 18.34 11.28
CA ARG A 193 -1.67 19.32 11.03
C ARG A 193 -1.79 19.73 9.57
N SER A 194 -0.66 19.81 8.85
CA SER A 194 -0.68 20.31 7.48
C SER A 194 -1.52 19.43 6.55
N TRP A 195 -1.35 18.12 6.66
CA TRP A 195 -2.01 17.17 5.77
C TRP A 195 -3.34 16.67 6.33
N ALA A 196 -3.49 16.57 7.65
CA ALA A 196 -4.77 16.24 8.28
C ALA A 196 -5.89 17.23 7.91
N ARG A 197 -5.58 18.53 7.75
CA ARG A 197 -6.55 19.56 7.31
C ARG A 197 -7.14 19.28 5.93
N THR A 198 -6.39 18.63 5.05
CA THR A 198 -6.76 18.42 3.65
C THR A 198 -7.10 16.97 3.33
N ASP A 199 -6.86 16.03 4.24
CA ASP A 199 -7.15 14.61 4.02
C ASP A 199 -8.65 14.37 3.98
N ALA A 200 -9.10 13.65 2.95
CA ALA A 200 -10.50 13.29 2.76
C ALA A 200 -10.97 12.23 3.75
N ASP A 201 -10.05 11.40 4.26
CA ASP A 201 -10.40 10.37 5.25
C ASP A 201 -10.84 10.98 6.59
N LEU A 202 -10.52 12.25 6.85
CA LEU A 202 -10.85 12.97 8.08
C LEU A 202 -11.96 14.00 7.88
N GLU A 203 -12.68 13.95 6.75
CA GLU A 203 -13.71 14.94 6.40
C GLU A 203 -14.79 15.05 7.47
N ASN A 204 -15.22 13.93 8.07
CA ASN A 204 -16.25 13.92 9.10
C ASN A 204 -15.82 14.56 10.44
N LEU A 205 -14.54 14.84 10.63
CA LEU A 205 -14.02 15.54 11.80
C LEU A 205 -14.05 17.06 11.60
N ARG A 206 -14.09 17.52 10.34
CA ARG A 206 -14.02 18.94 10.02
C ARG A 206 -15.24 19.68 10.57
N GLY A 207 -15.02 20.89 11.08
CA GLY A 207 -16.07 21.67 11.74
C GLY A 207 -16.41 21.22 13.16
N THR A 208 -15.83 20.11 13.67
CA THR A 208 -15.87 19.84 15.11
C THR A 208 -14.91 20.78 15.83
N LYS A 209 -15.36 21.37 16.94
CA LYS A 209 -14.54 22.31 17.73
C LYS A 209 -13.18 21.72 18.10
N GLU A 210 -13.16 20.45 18.49
CA GLU A 210 -11.96 19.73 18.90
C GLU A 210 -10.97 19.54 17.74
N PHE A 211 -11.46 19.24 16.54
CA PHE A 211 -10.59 19.17 15.35
C PHE A 211 -9.99 20.53 15.02
N GLU A 212 -10.78 21.60 15.03
CA GLU A 212 -10.31 22.97 14.77
C GLU A 212 -9.24 23.40 15.80
N GLU A 213 -9.45 23.08 17.08
CA GLU A 213 -8.48 23.29 18.16
C GLU A 213 -7.18 22.50 17.91
N LEU A 214 -7.28 21.21 17.54
CA LEU A 214 -6.11 20.38 17.23
C LEU A 214 -5.31 20.91 16.04
N MET A 215 -6.01 21.46 15.05
CA MET A 215 -5.41 22.09 13.88
C MET A 215 -4.86 23.50 14.18
N GLY A 216 -5.09 24.07 15.36
CA GLY A 216 -4.67 25.43 15.70
C GLY A 216 -5.38 26.49 14.86
N LEU A 217 -6.65 26.26 14.52
CA LEU A 217 -7.46 27.13 13.66
C LEU A 217 -8.26 28.18 14.46
N HIS A 218 -7.98 28.33 15.76
CA HIS A 218 -8.54 29.38 16.61
C HIS A 218 -7.48 30.44 16.95
N ASP A 219 -7.87 31.71 16.77
CA ASP A 219 -7.13 32.98 17.00
C ASP A 219 -6.22 33.54 15.88
N SER A 220 -6.83 33.94 14.75
CA SER A 220 -6.38 35.13 13.98
C SER A 220 -7.28 36.37 14.18
N THR A 221 -8.35 36.27 14.96
CA THR A 221 -9.34 37.36 15.17
C THR A 221 -9.24 38.09 16.51
N ARG A 222 -8.27 37.75 17.39
CA ARG A 222 -8.06 38.46 18.67
C ARG A 222 -7.05 39.61 18.67
N ILE A 223 -6.37 39.92 17.55
CA ILE A 223 -5.30 40.94 17.52
C ILE A 223 -5.80 42.35 17.12
N SER A 224 -7.10 42.56 16.84
CA SER A 224 -7.64 43.89 16.48
C SER A 224 -8.58 44.47 17.53
N GLN A 225 -8.21 44.43 18.81
CA GLN A 225 -8.76 45.38 19.80
C GLN A 225 -7.82 46.58 19.82
N PRO A 226 -8.23 47.78 19.34
CA PRO A 226 -7.42 48.97 19.47
C PRO A 226 -7.17 49.24 20.95
N CYS A 227 -5.91 49.49 21.34
CA CYS A 227 -5.60 49.97 22.68
C CYS A 227 -6.46 51.21 22.99
N PRO A 228 -7.10 51.30 24.17
CA PRO A 228 -7.74 52.53 24.59
C PRO A 228 -6.64 53.58 24.83
N SER A 229 -6.69 54.66 24.07
CA SER A 229 -5.87 55.85 24.28
C SER A 229 -6.17 56.42 25.67
N GLN A 230 -5.18 56.43 26.55
CA GLN A 230 -5.15 57.29 27.73
C GLN A 230 -4.58 58.65 27.36
#